data_AF-A0A931FNE7-F1
#
_entry.id   AF-A0A931FNE7-F1
#
_cell.length_a   1.000
_cell.length_b   1.000
_cell.length_c   1.000
_cell.angle_alpha   90.00
_cell.angle_beta   90.00
_cell.angle_gamma   90.00
#
_symmetry.space_group_name_H-M   'P 1'
#
loop_
_entity.id
_entity.type
_entity.pdbx_description
1 polymer ?
#
loop_
_entity_poly.entity_id
_entity_poly.type
_entity_poly.pdbx_seq_one_letter_code
_entity_poly.pdbx_strand_id
1 'polypeptide(L)'
;MLRTFSALGLAALLAGTLLGCKKHCADPQPACYSGAVVASTCMLGMLVDVDPAYPIGAKAYSVYGNRFLGNNVVAVSNTGSLPRLNRVGQRLHFTYTSAQTNPGMVCLAADGTTTPVPFVTLSNVSTLSCDSVQAR
;
A
#
# COMPACT_ATOMS: atom_id res chain seq x y z
N MET A 1 18.09 61.86 -42.70
CA MET A 1 17.11 60.85 -43.14
C MET A 1 16.88 59.91 -41.95
N LEU A 2 15.72 60.02 -41.29
CA LEU A 2 14.68 58.97 -41.17
C LEU A 2 15.18 57.75 -40.34
N ARG A 3 14.65 57.34 -39.18
CA ARG A 3 13.28 57.41 -38.65
C ARG A 3 13.29 57.00 -37.16
N THR A 4 12.52 57.71 -36.35
CA THR A 4 12.07 57.33 -35.00
C THR A 4 11.02 56.22 -35.05
N PHE A 5 11.05 55.27 -34.09
CA PHE A 5 9.87 54.49 -33.68
C PHE A 5 9.88 54.31 -32.16
N SER A 6 8.88 54.91 -31.51
CA SER A 6 8.47 54.64 -30.13
C SER A 6 7.38 53.56 -30.11
N ALA A 7 7.46 52.62 -29.17
CA ALA A 7 6.32 51.88 -28.59
C ALA A 7 6.80 51.34 -27.23
N LEU A 8 6.46 51.98 -26.11
CA LEU A 8 5.34 51.62 -25.21
C LEU A 8 5.15 50.11 -24.99
N GLY A 9 5.42 49.67 -23.76
CA GLY A 9 5.11 48.33 -23.26
C GLY A 9 5.30 48.23 -21.74
N LEU A 10 4.30 48.73 -20.99
CA LEU A 10 4.14 48.62 -19.54
C LEU A 10 3.78 47.17 -19.15
N ALA A 11 4.39 46.61 -18.09
CA ALA A 11 3.80 45.69 -17.09
C ALA A 11 4.95 44.96 -16.35
N ALA A 12 5.34 45.43 -15.16
CA ALA A 12 4.71 45.16 -13.86
C ALA A 12 5.03 43.75 -13.31
N LEU A 13 5.77 43.79 -12.20
CA LEU A 13 5.78 42.88 -11.05
C LEU A 13 5.37 41.43 -11.27
N LEU A 14 6.30 40.51 -10.99
CA LEU A 14 6.05 39.43 -10.04
C LEU A 14 7.38 39.01 -9.42
N ALA A 15 7.69 39.66 -8.30
CA ALA A 15 8.59 39.14 -7.29
C ALA A 15 7.95 37.84 -6.73
N GLY A 16 8.27 36.72 -7.36
CA GLY A 16 7.99 35.39 -6.84
C GLY A 16 8.96 35.13 -5.70
N THR A 17 8.61 35.59 -4.51
CA THR A 17 9.16 35.12 -3.25
C THR A 17 9.09 33.60 -3.24
N LEU A 18 10.24 32.94 -3.41
CA LEU A 18 10.41 31.56 -3.00
C LEU A 18 10.37 31.53 -1.47
N LEU A 19 9.15 31.65 -0.94
CA LEU A 19 8.78 31.22 0.40
C LEU A 19 9.18 29.75 0.51
N GLY A 20 10.35 29.52 1.10
CA GLY A 20 10.77 28.21 1.54
C GLY A 20 9.65 27.62 2.40
N CYS A 21 8.97 26.60 1.87
CA CYS A 21 8.06 25.77 2.63
C CYS A 21 8.85 25.04 3.72
N LYS A 22 9.03 25.67 4.88
CA LYS A 22 9.25 24.96 6.15
C LYS A 22 7.94 24.27 6.53
N LYS A 23 7.62 23.18 5.83
CA LYS A 23 6.65 22.22 6.34
C LYS A 23 7.34 21.40 7.43
N HIS A 24 7.19 21.83 8.68
CA HIS A 24 6.90 20.84 9.72
C HIS A 24 5.59 20.19 9.29
N CYS A 25 5.60 18.99 8.72
CA CYS A 25 4.36 18.29 8.38
C CYS A 25 4.49 16.82 8.68
N ALA A 26 3.96 16.51 9.86
CA ALA A 26 3.57 15.21 10.37
C ALA A 26 4.75 14.29 10.72
N ASP A 27 4.78 13.86 11.99
CA ASP A 27 5.13 12.48 12.31
C ASP A 27 4.60 11.57 11.20
N PRO A 28 5.33 10.52 10.78
CA PRO A 28 4.80 9.59 9.80
C PRO A 28 3.49 9.04 10.37
N GLN A 29 2.35 9.58 9.90
CA GLN A 29 1.06 8.95 10.03
C GLN A 29 1.31 7.50 9.62
N PRO A 30 0.89 6.49 10.40
CA PRO A 30 1.13 5.11 10.01
C PRO A 30 0.60 4.99 8.59
N ALA A 31 1.51 4.72 7.64
CA ALA A 31 1.18 4.85 6.24
C ALA A 31 -0.08 4.00 6.02
N CYS A 32 -1.13 4.61 5.47
CA CYS A 32 -2.29 3.83 5.10
C CYS A 32 -1.88 3.04 3.86
N TYR A 33 -1.70 1.73 4.04
CA TYR A 33 -1.34 0.81 2.98
C TYR A 33 -2.59 0.40 2.24
N SER A 34 -2.39 0.08 0.97
CA SER A 34 -3.45 -0.39 0.08
C SER A 34 -2.96 -1.66 -0.59
N GLY A 35 -3.85 -2.61 -0.83
CA GLY A 35 -3.47 -3.86 -1.50
C GLY A 35 -4.69 -4.69 -1.88
N ALA A 36 -4.46 -5.76 -2.63
CA ALA A 36 -5.49 -6.70 -3.04
C ALA A 36 -5.26 -8.07 -2.41
N VAL A 37 -6.34 -8.72 -1.96
CA VAL A 37 -6.27 -10.12 -1.53
C VAL A 37 -6.01 -11.01 -2.74
N VAL A 38 -4.93 -11.78 -2.73
CA VAL A 38 -4.53 -12.61 -3.88
C VAL A 38 -4.75 -14.10 -3.66
N ALA A 39 -4.76 -14.53 -2.40
CA ALA A 39 -5.10 -15.90 -2.00
C ALA A 39 -5.45 -15.95 -0.52
N SER A 40 -6.02 -17.07 -0.10
CA SER A 40 -6.10 -17.48 1.30
C SER A 40 -5.64 -18.92 1.38
N THR A 41 -4.72 -19.18 2.28
CA THR A 41 -4.08 -20.48 2.47
C THR A 41 -4.25 -20.89 3.93
N CYS A 42 -4.27 -22.17 4.21
CA CYS A 42 -4.27 -22.67 5.56
C CYS A 42 -2.92 -22.37 6.25
N MET A 43 -1.80 -22.52 5.53
CA MET A 43 -0.46 -22.40 6.10
C MET A 43 0.01 -20.97 6.35
N LEU A 44 -0.54 -19.98 5.65
CA LEU A 44 -0.10 -18.58 5.74
C LEU A 44 -1.28 -17.61 5.93
N GLY A 45 -2.51 -18.11 6.09
CA GLY A 45 -3.71 -17.29 6.17
C GLY A 45 -3.97 -16.53 4.87
N MET A 46 -4.55 -15.35 4.99
CA MET A 46 -4.80 -14.44 3.87
C MET A 46 -3.50 -13.85 3.34
N LEU A 47 -3.35 -13.84 2.01
CA LEU A 47 -2.25 -13.22 1.30
C LEU A 47 -2.72 -11.95 0.60
N VAL A 48 -1.97 -10.87 0.78
CA VAL A 48 -2.27 -9.55 0.20
C VAL A 48 -1.08 -9.10 -0.64
N ASP A 49 -1.31 -8.77 -1.91
CA ASP A 49 -0.33 -8.06 -2.74
C ASP A 49 -0.50 -6.55 -2.49
N VAL A 50 0.49 -5.97 -1.83
CA VAL A 50 0.47 -4.58 -1.39
C VAL A 50 0.84 -3.68 -2.56
N ASP A 51 0.21 -2.52 -2.69
CA ASP A 51 0.46 -1.58 -3.77
C ASP A 51 1.96 -1.23 -3.84
N PRO A 52 2.54 -1.10 -5.04
CA PRO A 52 3.99 -1.04 -5.26
C PRO A 52 4.64 0.23 -4.69
N ALA A 53 3.86 1.24 -4.32
CA ALA A 53 4.34 2.41 -3.60
C ALA A 53 4.98 2.05 -2.25
N TYR A 54 4.63 0.88 -1.68
CA TYR A 54 5.10 0.42 -0.38
C TYR A 54 5.59 -1.04 -0.45
N PRO A 55 6.87 -1.28 -0.81
CA PRO A 55 7.42 -2.63 -1.03
C PRO A 55 7.75 -3.35 0.29
N ILE A 56 6.72 -3.71 1.06
CA ILE A 56 6.85 -4.36 2.39
C ILE A 56 6.78 -5.89 2.33
N GLY A 57 6.46 -6.45 1.16
CA GLY A 57 6.28 -7.87 0.90
C GLY A 57 7.39 -8.47 0.02
N ALA A 58 7.09 -9.63 -0.55
CA ALA A 58 8.00 -10.32 -1.45
C ALA A 58 7.27 -10.84 -2.69
N LYS A 59 8.03 -11.09 -3.77
CA LYS A 59 7.51 -11.78 -4.94
C LYS A 59 7.12 -13.20 -4.56
N ALA A 60 5.89 -13.61 -4.86
CA ALA A 60 5.35 -14.90 -4.42
C ALA A 60 4.68 -15.70 -5.54
N TYR A 61 4.85 -17.01 -5.45
CA TYR A 61 4.13 -18.01 -6.24
C TYR A 61 3.53 -19.04 -5.28
N SER A 62 2.37 -19.60 -5.59
CA SER A 62 1.76 -20.66 -4.79
C SER A 62 2.57 -21.95 -4.89
N VAL A 63 2.70 -22.69 -3.78
CA VAL A 63 3.27 -24.05 -3.80
C VAL A 63 2.43 -24.96 -4.69
N TYR A 64 1.10 -24.84 -4.57
CA TYR A 64 0.17 -25.59 -5.40
C TYR A 64 0.00 -24.94 -6.77
N GLY A 65 0.43 -25.61 -7.84
CA GLY A 65 0.23 -25.16 -9.22
C GLY A 65 1.16 -24.04 -9.70
N ASN A 66 2.13 -23.60 -8.88
CA ASN A 66 3.12 -22.57 -9.22
C ASN A 66 2.50 -21.27 -9.79
N ARG A 67 1.32 -20.89 -9.29
CA ARG A 67 0.59 -19.73 -9.76
C ARG A 67 1.24 -18.47 -9.20
N PHE A 68 1.48 -17.48 -10.06
CA PHE A 68 1.96 -16.18 -9.62
C PHE A 68 0.91 -15.46 -8.75
N LEU A 69 1.33 -14.99 -7.57
CA LEU A 69 0.45 -14.34 -6.60
C LEU A 69 0.66 -12.82 -6.54
N GLY A 70 1.85 -12.32 -6.87
CA GLY A 70 2.14 -10.89 -6.79
C GLY A 70 3.63 -10.60 -6.61
N ASN A 71 3.99 -9.33 -6.72
CA ASN A 71 5.38 -8.89 -6.55
C ASN A 71 5.68 -8.40 -5.12
N ASN A 72 4.64 -8.12 -4.33
CA ASN A 72 4.76 -7.46 -3.04
C ASN A 72 3.79 -8.10 -2.02
N VAL A 73 3.86 -9.43 -1.93
CA VAL A 73 2.94 -10.24 -1.14
C VAL A 73 3.37 -10.33 0.31
N VAL A 74 2.41 -10.11 1.21
CA VAL A 74 2.51 -10.35 2.65
C VAL A 74 1.47 -11.37 3.10
N ALA A 75 1.76 -12.07 4.18
CA ALA A 75 0.86 -13.03 4.83
C ALA A 75 0.30 -12.46 6.14
N VAL A 76 -1.01 -12.61 6.34
CA VAL A 76 -1.75 -11.87 7.38
C VAL A 76 -2.04 -12.74 8.61
N SER A 77 -1.36 -12.43 9.72
CA SER A 77 -1.37 -13.22 10.97
C SER A 77 -2.70 -13.22 11.70
N ASN A 78 -3.53 -12.20 11.53
CA ASN A 78 -4.82 -12.07 12.21
C ASN A 78 -6.03 -12.27 11.28
N THR A 79 -5.88 -13.06 10.20
CA THR A 79 -6.93 -13.29 9.19
C THR A 79 -8.29 -13.64 9.81
N GLY A 80 -8.32 -14.53 10.81
CA GLY A 80 -9.56 -14.96 11.46
C GLY A 80 -10.27 -13.88 12.29
N SER A 81 -9.56 -12.80 12.64
CA SER A 81 -10.09 -11.66 13.40
C SER A 81 -10.52 -10.50 12.50
N LEU A 82 -10.21 -10.55 11.21
CA LEU A 82 -10.62 -9.51 10.28
C LEU A 82 -12.11 -9.64 9.95
N PRO A 83 -12.81 -8.53 9.65
CA PRO A 83 -14.13 -8.59 9.06
C PRO A 83 -14.04 -9.42 7.76
N ARG A 84 -15.17 -9.91 7.21
CA ARG A 84 -15.26 -10.78 6.02
C ARG A 84 -14.71 -10.12 4.73
N LEU A 85 -13.44 -9.75 4.76
CA LEU A 85 -12.66 -8.95 3.81
C LEU A 85 -11.50 -9.78 3.25
N ASN A 86 -11.69 -11.09 3.17
CA ASN A 86 -10.70 -12.08 2.75
C ASN A 86 -11.02 -12.69 1.38
N ARG A 87 -11.86 -12.03 0.58
CA ARG A 87 -12.20 -12.52 -0.75
C ARG A 87 -11.10 -12.16 -1.73
N VAL A 88 -10.63 -13.14 -2.50
CA VAL A 88 -9.67 -12.90 -3.57
C VAL A 88 -10.19 -11.81 -4.53
N GLY A 89 -9.32 -10.86 -4.88
CA GLY A 89 -9.63 -9.67 -5.68
C GLY A 89 -10.14 -8.47 -4.87
N GLN A 90 -10.42 -8.64 -3.57
CA GLN A 90 -10.88 -7.54 -2.73
C GLN A 90 -9.75 -6.57 -2.43
N ARG A 91 -9.99 -5.28 -2.68
CA ARG A 91 -9.09 -4.20 -2.25
C ARG A 91 -9.30 -3.88 -0.77
N LEU A 92 -8.19 -3.73 -0.07
CA LEU A 92 -8.12 -3.40 1.34
C LEU A 92 -7.25 -2.17 1.53
N HIS A 93 -7.65 -1.36 2.51
CA HIS A 93 -6.87 -0.26 3.06
C HIS A 93 -6.63 -0.54 4.54
N PHE A 94 -5.40 -0.42 5.00
CA PHE A 94 -5.01 -0.90 6.33
C PHE A 94 -3.74 -0.24 6.84
N THR A 95 -3.54 -0.33 8.15
CA THR A 95 -2.23 -0.17 8.80
C THR A 95 -1.69 -1.55 9.18
N TYR A 96 -0.38 -1.67 9.40
CA TYR A 96 0.22 -2.96 9.78
C TYR A 96 1.29 -2.84 10.86
N THR A 97 1.51 -3.96 11.55
CA THR A 97 2.73 -4.22 12.33
C THR A 97 3.36 -5.52 11.86
N SER A 98 4.70 -5.62 11.93
CA SER A 98 5.40 -6.86 11.62
C SER A 98 5.01 -7.94 12.62
N ALA A 99 4.73 -9.14 12.14
CA ALA A 99 4.51 -10.32 12.97
C ALA A 99 5.71 -11.27 12.85
N GLN A 100 6.04 -11.95 13.95
CA GLN A 100 7.06 -13.01 13.95
C GLN A 100 6.45 -14.40 13.81
N THR A 101 5.16 -14.53 14.06
CA THR A 101 4.45 -15.81 14.10
C THR A 101 3.75 -16.07 12.78
N ASN A 102 3.94 -17.29 12.26
CA ASN A 102 3.22 -17.76 11.09
C ASN A 102 1.70 -17.68 11.35
N PRO A 103 0.93 -17.00 10.46
CA PRO A 103 -0.53 -16.96 10.53
C PRO A 103 -1.24 -18.32 10.51
N GLY A 104 -0.58 -19.33 9.93
CA GLY A 104 -1.22 -20.57 9.56
C GLY A 104 -1.57 -21.49 10.72
N MET A 105 -2.55 -22.35 10.48
CA MET A 105 -2.89 -23.46 11.37
C MET A 105 -2.25 -24.76 10.88
N VAL A 106 -2.46 -25.86 11.59
CA VAL A 106 -2.08 -27.20 11.10
C VAL A 106 -2.94 -27.53 9.87
N CYS A 107 -2.28 -27.77 8.74
CA CYS A 107 -2.93 -27.99 7.45
C CYS A 107 -2.84 -29.45 7.03
N LEU A 108 -3.91 -29.94 6.38
CA LEU A 108 -3.95 -31.29 5.81
C LEU A 108 -3.04 -31.44 4.57
N ALA A 109 -2.72 -30.32 3.92
CA ALA A 109 -1.81 -30.26 2.78
C ALA A 109 -1.00 -28.95 2.83
N ALA A 110 0.19 -28.98 2.24
CA ALA A 110 1.01 -27.78 2.11
C ALA A 110 0.44 -26.86 1.02
N ASP A 111 -0.01 -25.66 1.42
CA ASP A 111 -0.69 -24.72 0.52
C ASP A 111 -0.15 -23.28 0.58
N GLY A 112 1.07 -23.09 1.08
CA GLY A 112 1.74 -21.78 1.18
C GLY A 112 2.36 -21.25 -0.12
N THR A 113 3.45 -20.50 0.02
CA THR A 113 4.22 -19.90 -1.08
C THR A 113 5.56 -20.58 -1.29
N THR A 114 6.04 -20.62 -2.54
CA THR A 114 7.35 -21.21 -2.89
C THR A 114 8.52 -20.39 -2.34
N THR A 115 8.32 -19.08 -2.20
CA THR A 115 9.24 -18.14 -1.57
C THR A 115 8.69 -17.69 -0.22
N PRO A 116 9.54 -17.50 0.81
CA PRO A 116 9.10 -16.91 2.07
C PRO A 116 8.52 -15.51 1.86
N VAL A 117 7.34 -15.26 2.41
CA VAL A 117 6.69 -13.93 2.44
C VAL A 117 6.69 -13.38 3.87
N PRO A 118 6.80 -12.06 4.07
CA PRO A 118 6.72 -11.45 5.41
C PRO A 118 5.37 -11.64 6.08
N PHE A 119 5.36 -11.78 7.40
CA PHE A 119 4.15 -11.83 8.21
C PHE A 119 3.80 -10.46 8.78
N VAL A 120 2.53 -10.10 8.69
CA VAL A 120 2.00 -8.84 9.20
C VAL A 120 0.69 -9.04 9.95
N THR A 121 0.48 -8.23 10.98
CA THR A 121 -0.83 -8.07 11.60
C THR A 121 -1.48 -6.83 11.02
N LEU A 122 -2.66 -6.98 10.43
CA LEU A 122 -3.40 -5.85 9.88
C LEU A 122 -4.28 -5.19 10.94
N SER A 123 -4.35 -3.86 10.90
CA SER A 123 -5.22 -3.03 11.75
C SER A 123 -5.91 -1.98 10.89
N ASN A 124 -7.01 -1.40 11.40
CA ASN A 124 -7.80 -0.38 10.69
C ASN A 124 -8.21 -0.80 9.26
N VAL A 125 -8.55 -2.09 9.09
CA VAL A 125 -8.85 -2.66 7.77
C VAL A 125 -10.20 -2.16 7.26
N SER A 126 -10.20 -1.60 6.05
CA SER A 126 -11.38 -1.03 5.40
C SER A 126 -11.37 -1.31 3.90
N THR A 127 -12.54 -1.25 3.26
CA THR A 127 -12.67 -1.18 1.80
C THR A 127 -12.77 0.25 1.28
N LEU A 128 -12.86 1.22 2.19
CA LEU A 128 -12.83 2.64 1.85
C LEU A 128 -11.38 3.08 1.66
N SER A 129 -11.14 3.94 0.67
CA SER A 129 -9.80 4.46 0.40
C SER A 129 -9.20 5.16 1.61
N CYS A 130 -7.86 5.20 1.66
CA CYS A 130 -7.12 5.89 2.71
C CYS A 130 -7.58 7.34 2.91
N ASP A 131 -7.87 8.06 1.83
CA ASP A 131 -8.37 9.44 1.87
C ASP A 131 -9.78 9.54 2.46
N SER A 132 -10.61 8.51 2.24
CA SER A 132 -11.97 8.45 2.78
C SER A 132 -12.01 8.11 4.28
N VAL A 133 -10.97 7.47 4.80
CA VAL A 133 -10.84 7.13 6.24
C VAL A 133 -10.32 8.31 7.05
N GLN A 134 -9.47 9.17 6.46
CA GLN A 134 -8.96 10.39 7.12
C GLN A 134 -9.98 11.56 7.16
N ALA A 135 -11.05 11.50 6.36
CA ALA A 135 -12.06 12.55 6.26
C ALA A 135 -13.27 12.38 7.22
N ARG A 136 -13.24 11.40 8.12
CA ARG A 136 -14.25 11.17 9.16
C ARG A 136 -13.67 11.35 10.55
#